data_AF-A0A7C1INF7-F1
#
_entry.id   AF-A0A7C1INF7-F1
#
_cell.length_a   1.000
_cell.length_b   1.000
_cell.length_c   1.000
_cell.angle_alpha   90.00
_cell.angle_beta   90.00
_cell.angle_gamma   90.00
#
_symmetry.space_group_name_H-M   'P 1'
#
loop_
_entity.id
_entity.type
_entity.pdbx_description
1 polymer ?
#
loop_
_entity_poly.entity_id
_entity_poly.type
_entity_poly.pdbx_seq_one_letter_code
_entity_poly.pdbx_strand_id
1 'polypeptide(L)'
;MTNAEDAFSRATLYTDDTNYVLIHLPAPAITAAAGVLAEIGTPFSALIADKDEVTLLLPQTEWEDFAHRLPDHRIASLVYRLTT
;
A
#
# COMPACT_ATOMS: atom_id res chain seq x y z
N MET A 1 27.76 18.07 -12.70
CA MET A 1 26.31 17.80 -12.65
C MET A 1 26.17 16.29 -12.58
N THR A 2 25.74 15.76 -11.45
CA THR A 2 25.62 14.30 -11.26
C THR A 2 24.45 13.82 -12.12
N ASN A 3 24.67 12.86 -13.01
CA ASN A 3 23.60 12.28 -13.82
C ASN A 3 22.84 11.22 -13.00
N ALA A 4 21.75 10.69 -13.55
CA ALA A 4 20.93 9.70 -12.85
C ALA A 4 21.71 8.41 -12.55
N GLU A 5 22.60 7.95 -13.45
CA GLU A 5 23.42 6.75 -13.25
C GLU A 5 24.38 6.88 -12.06
N ASP A 6 25.06 8.02 -11.94
CA ASP A 6 25.94 8.32 -10.83
C ASP A 6 25.19 8.36 -9.48
N ALA A 7 23.93 8.81 -9.50
CA ALA A 7 23.07 8.82 -8.31
C ALA A 7 22.61 7.41 -7.91
N PHE A 8 22.16 6.59 -8.86
CA PHE A 8 21.72 5.22 -8.59
C PHE A 8 22.85 4.29 -8.18
N SER A 9 24.04 4.41 -8.79
CA SER A 9 25.20 3.56 -8.46
C SER A 9 25.71 3.73 -7.03
N ARG A 10 25.34 4.83 -6.36
CA ARG A 10 25.72 5.16 -4.98
C ARG A 10 24.57 5.01 -3.99
N ALA A 11 23.37 4.69 -4.46
CA ALA A 11 22.21 4.48 -3.61
C ALA A 11 22.32 3.12 -2.90
N THR A 12 22.14 3.11 -1.58
CA THR A 12 21.94 1.86 -0.84
C THR A 12 20.45 1.59 -0.80
N LEU A 13 20.02 0.54 -1.50
CA LEU A 13 18.62 0.11 -1.53
C LEU A 13 18.40 -1.03 -0.53
N TYR A 14 17.33 -0.94 0.23
CA TYR A 14 16.87 -1.97 1.15
C TYR A 14 15.54 -2.52 0.69
N THR A 15 15.31 -3.82 0.90
CA THR A 15 14.01 -4.45 0.73
C THR A 15 13.69 -5.25 1.98
N ASP A 16 12.41 -5.40 2.27
CA ASP A 16 11.93 -6.26 3.33
C ASP A 16 11.49 -7.62 2.78
N ASP A 17 11.09 -8.51 3.69
CA ASP A 17 10.50 -9.81 3.38
C ASP A 17 8.97 -9.81 3.33
N THR A 18 8.36 -8.62 3.26
CA THR A 18 6.92 -8.44 3.33
C THR A 18 6.30 -8.34 1.95
N ASN A 19 5.22 -9.08 1.74
CA ASN A 19 4.39 -8.93 0.55
C ASN A 19 3.37 -7.82 0.77
N TYR A 20 3.25 -6.92 -0.20
CA TYR A 20 2.30 -5.83 -0.19
C TYR A 20 1.24 -6.01 -1.25
N VAL A 21 0.02 -5.62 -0.93
CA VAL A 21 -1.14 -5.68 -1.83
C VAL A 21 -1.73 -4.29 -2.03
N LEU A 22 -2.16 -4.03 -3.26
CA LEU A 22 -2.95 -2.85 -3.59
C LEU A 22 -4.43 -3.23 -3.60
N ILE A 23 -5.22 -2.47 -2.86
CA ILE A 23 -6.67 -2.65 -2.74
C ILE A 23 -7.36 -1.39 -3.25
N HIS A 24 -8.21 -1.56 -4.26
CA HIS A 24 -9.07 -0.52 -4.79
C HIS A 24 -10.45 -0.61 -4.14
N LEU A 25 -10.94 0.54 -3.68
CA LEU A 25 -12.21 0.72 -3.00
C LEU A 25 -12.98 1.85 -3.68
N PRO A 26 -14.32 1.82 -3.64
CA PRO A 26 -15.11 2.95 -4.13
C PRO A 26 -14.85 4.19 -3.25
N ALA A 27 -14.91 5.40 -3.83
CA ALA A 27 -14.64 6.66 -3.10
C ALA A 27 -15.37 6.80 -1.73
N PRO A 28 -16.65 6.37 -1.57
CA PRO A 28 -17.34 6.43 -0.28
C PRO A 28 -16.72 5.60 0.85
N ALA A 29 -15.84 4.64 0.54
CA ALA A 29 -15.18 3.80 1.53
C ALA A 29 -14.03 4.51 2.27
N ILE A 30 -13.72 5.78 1.96
CA ILE A 30 -12.60 6.53 2.53
C ILE A 30 -12.51 6.48 4.06
N THR A 31 -13.63 6.64 4.76
CA THR A 31 -13.65 6.63 6.23
C THR A 31 -13.32 5.24 6.78
N ALA A 32 -13.85 4.19 6.16
CA ALA A 32 -13.57 2.81 6.55
C ALA A 32 -12.10 2.45 6.27
N ALA A 33 -11.58 2.85 5.11
CA ALA A 33 -10.19 2.66 4.72
C ALA A 33 -9.22 3.37 5.67
N ALA A 34 -9.52 4.62 6.05
CA ALA A 34 -8.74 5.37 7.02
C ALA A 34 -8.78 4.73 8.42
N GLY A 35 -9.93 4.15 8.82
CA GLY A 35 -10.06 3.39 10.06
C GLY A 35 -9.15 2.16 10.08
N VAL A 36 -9.12 1.39 8.99
CA VAL A 36 -8.16 0.27 8.84
C VAL A 36 -6.73 0.77 8.97
N LEU A 37 -6.35 1.82 8.24
CA LEU A 37 -4.99 2.37 8.31
C LEU A 37 -4.62 2.85 9.73
N ALA A 38 -5.57 3.40 10.48
CA ALA A 38 -5.35 3.87 11.84
C ALA A 38 -5.16 2.73 12.86
N GLU A 39 -5.64 1.52 12.56
CA GLU A 39 -5.53 0.34 13.43
C GLU A 39 -4.31 -0.53 13.11
N ILE A 40 -3.71 -0.37 11.93
CA ILE A 40 -2.54 -1.15 11.53
C ILE A 40 -1.32 -0.75 12.37
N GLY A 41 -0.72 -1.75 13.03
CA GLY A 41 0.47 -1.59 13.85
C GLY A 41 1.79 -1.89 13.13
N THR A 42 1.74 -2.28 11.85
CA THR A 42 2.91 -2.72 11.09
C THR A 42 3.56 -1.60 10.28
N PRO A 43 4.88 -1.68 10.01
CA PRO A 43 5.58 -0.69 9.19
C PRO A 43 5.08 -0.63 7.74
N PHE A 44 5.03 0.60 7.22
CA PHE A 44 4.69 0.96 5.84
C PHE A 44 3.27 0.57 5.42
N SER A 45 2.40 1.58 5.31
CA SER A 45 1.07 1.46 4.72
C SER A 45 0.68 2.82 4.14
N ALA A 46 -0.15 2.82 3.11
CA ALA A 46 -0.57 4.06 2.47
C ALA A 46 -2.06 4.04 2.11
N LEU A 47 -2.66 5.22 2.17
CA LEU A 47 -4.00 5.50 1.66
C LEU A 47 -3.89 6.66 0.67
N ILE A 48 -4.39 6.43 -0.54
CA ILE A 48 -4.50 7.44 -1.58
C ILE A 48 -5.99 7.55 -1.90
N ALA A 49 -6.53 8.75 -1.81
CA ALA A 49 -7.93 9.01 -2.14
C ALA A 49 -8.01 10.00 -3.29
N ASP A 50 -8.83 9.67 -4.28
CA ASP A 50 -9.24 10.58 -5.33
C ASP A 50 -10.78 10.69 -5.39
N LYS A 51 -11.30 11.40 -6.40
CA LYS A 51 -12.73 11.67 -6.52
C LYS A 51 -13.57 10.44 -6.89
N ASP A 52 -12.95 9.41 -7.46
CA ASP A 52 -13.59 8.20 -8.00
C ASP A 52 -13.27 6.96 -7.16
N GLU A 53 -12.07 6.88 -6.57
CA GLU A 53 -11.62 5.71 -5.80
C GLU A 53 -10.75 6.03 -4.58
N VAL A 54 -10.64 5.02 -3.71
CA VAL A 54 -9.66 4.96 -2.62
C VAL A 54 -8.76 3.76 -2.88
N THR A 55 -7.45 3.99 -2.88
CA THR A 55 -6.44 2.93 -2.96
C THR A 55 -5.75 2.78 -1.61
N LEU A 56 -5.71 1.54 -1.10
CA LEU A 56 -4.93 1.14 0.05
C LEU A 56 -3.72 0.30 -0.39
N LEU A 57 -2.58 0.55 0.23
CA LEU A 57 -1.39 -0.30 0.15
C LEU A 57 -1.08 -0.82 1.55
N LEU A 58 -1.23 -2.13 1.74
CA LEU A 58 -1.06 -2.79 3.04
C LEU A 58 -0.16 -4.03 2.91
N PRO A 59 0.49 -4.46 3.99
CA PRO A 59 1.01 -5.83 4.08
C PRO A 59 -0.11 -6.84 3.84
N GLN A 60 0.19 -7.91 3.10
CA GLN A 60 -0.77 -8.94 2.75
C GLN A 60 -1.42 -9.56 4.00
N THR A 61 -0.65 -9.80 5.06
CA THR A 61 -1.13 -10.40 6.31
C THR A 61 -2.18 -9.52 7.00
N GLU A 62 -1.93 -8.20 7.07
CA GLU A 62 -2.89 -7.25 7.64
C GLU A 62 -4.16 -7.19 6.79
N TRP A 63 -4.01 -7.20 5.46
CA TRP A 63 -5.15 -7.21 4.57
C TRP A 63 -6.07 -8.42 4.80
N GLU A 64 -5.51 -9.61 4.99
CA GLU A 64 -6.26 -10.84 5.28
C GLU A 64 -7.15 -10.69 6.53
N ASP A 65 -6.68 -9.95 7.55
CA ASP A 65 -7.43 -9.67 8.78
C ASP A 65 -8.53 -8.60 8.58
N PHE A 66 -8.27 -7.54 7.80
CA PHE A 66 -9.19 -6.41 7.65
C PHE A 66 -10.15 -6.51 6.46
N ALA A 67 -9.94 -7.44 5.52
CA ALA A 67 -10.71 -7.54 4.26
C ALA A 67 -12.23 -7.55 4.46
N HIS A 68 -12.71 -8.19 5.52
CA HIS A 68 -14.14 -8.30 5.85
C HIS A 68 -14.81 -6.96 6.18
N ARG A 69 -14.03 -5.94 6.55
CA ARG A 69 -14.54 -4.60 6.92
C ARG A 69 -14.67 -3.66 5.73
N LEU A 70 -14.13 -4.06 4.58
CA LEU A 70 -14.04 -3.25 3.38
C LEU A 70 -14.76 -3.96 2.23
N PRO A 71 -16.10 -3.92 2.19
CA PRO A 71 -16.87 -4.53 1.11
C PRO A 71 -16.58 -3.85 -0.23
N ASP A 72 -16.90 -4.54 -1.34
CA ASP A 72 -16.72 -4.07 -2.71
C ASP A 72 -15.27 -3.75 -3.11
N HIS A 73 -14.30 -4.24 -2.33
CA HIS A 73 -12.89 -4.11 -2.65
C HIS A 73 -12.50 -4.92 -3.88
N ARG A 74 -11.47 -4.45 -4.59
CA ARG A 74 -10.78 -5.19 -5.65
C ARG A 74 -9.29 -5.19 -5.37
N ILE A 75 -8.72 -6.37 -5.20
CA ILE A 75 -7.27 -6.53 -5.01
C ILE A 75 -6.61 -6.55 -6.39
N ALA A 76 -5.51 -5.81 -6.54
CA ALA A 76 -4.68 -5.91 -7.72
C ALA A 76 -4.15 -7.35 -7.87
N SER A 77 -4.05 -7.85 -9.10
CA SER A 77 -3.61 -9.24 -9.35
C SER A 77 -2.14 -9.49 -9.03
N LEU A 78 -1.37 -8.44 -8.75
CA LEU A 78 0.06 -8.49 -8.49
C LEU A 78 0.36 -8.26 -7.00
N VAL A 79 1.38 -8.95 -6.53
CA VAL A 79 1.98 -8.75 -5.21
C VAL A 79 3.25 -7.92 -5.35
N TYR A 80 3.46 -6.98 -4.43
CA TYR A 80 4.56 -6.02 -4.47
C TYR A 80 5.54 -6.25 -3.31
N ARG A 81 6.77 -5.74 -3.47
CA ARG A 81 7.82 -5.71 -2.46
C ARG A 81 8.28 -4.26 -2.26
N LEU A 82 8.55 -3.87 -1.03
CA LEU A 82 9.04 -2.53 -0.72
C LEU A 82 10.53 -2.43 -1.05
N THR A 83 10.94 -1.35 -1.72
CA THR A 83 12.34 -0.95 -1.87
C THR A 83 12.49 0.49 -1.37
N THR A 84 13.40 0.73 -0.42
CA THR A 84 13.68 2.06 0.17
C THR A 84 15.14 2.44 0.04
#